data_AF-A0A1D1V067-F1
#
_entry.id   AF-A0A1D1V067-F1
#
_cell.length_a   1.000
_cell.length_b   1.000
_cell.length_c   1.000
_cell.angle_alpha   90.00
_cell.angle_beta   90.00
_cell.angle_gamma   90.00
#
_symmetry.space_group_name_H-M   'P 1'
#
loop_
_entity.id
_entity.type
_entity.pdbx_description
1 polymer ?
#
loop_
_entity_poly.entity_id
_entity_poly.type
_entity_poly.pdbx_seq_one_letter_code
_entity_poly.pdbx_strand_id
1 'polypeptide(L)'
;MAEDLVLSTQFNNQTILYEEGSVDAITAGLLEEATLAFDRHSTIEIQGRLFRGASPFGLDLIAIDIQRGRDHGLGTFNDVRHACGKERARHFADLEDSMTPENIAVLQGLYRHVDDIDFMVGGMMEVPLTKDAAVGPAFGCVISLEFRSKRISDRYWHENPTQFPLDLLNQMRRITMAEILCQTTGLRKVPLNAFRVPSDM
;
A
#
# COMPACT_ATOMS: atom_id res chain seq x y z
N MET A 1 -5.97 -4.36 -29.83
CA MET A 1 -5.99 -3.42 -28.68
C MET A 1 -6.56 -4.23 -27.53
N ALA A 2 -5.80 -4.41 -26.46
CA ALA A 2 -6.33 -5.10 -25.28
C ALA A 2 -7.46 -4.23 -24.70
N GLU A 3 -8.54 -4.86 -24.26
CA GLU A 3 -9.68 -4.17 -23.66
C GLU A 3 -9.38 -3.88 -22.19
N ASP A 4 -9.70 -2.67 -21.72
CA ASP A 4 -9.48 -2.28 -20.33
C ASP A 4 -10.31 -3.15 -19.39
N LEU A 5 -9.65 -3.73 -18.39
CA LEU A 5 -10.29 -4.60 -17.42
C LEU A 5 -10.89 -3.77 -16.27
N VAL A 6 -12.16 -3.99 -15.98
CA VAL A 6 -12.84 -3.37 -14.84
C VAL A 6 -12.57 -4.18 -13.58
N LEU A 7 -11.88 -3.59 -12.58
CA LEU A 7 -11.43 -4.30 -11.37
C LEU A 7 -12.55 -5.09 -10.67
N SER A 8 -13.75 -4.51 -10.51
CA SER A 8 -14.87 -5.19 -9.83
C SER A 8 -15.38 -6.45 -10.51
N THR A 9 -15.05 -6.68 -11.79
CA THR A 9 -15.37 -7.92 -12.52
C THR A 9 -14.23 -8.95 -12.48
N GLN A 10 -13.06 -8.59 -11.93
CA GLN A 10 -11.88 -9.46 -11.87
C GLN A 10 -11.68 -10.14 -10.51
N PHE A 11 -12.38 -9.69 -9.46
CA PHE A 11 -12.30 -10.35 -8.16
C PHE A 11 -12.75 -11.82 -8.24
N ASN A 12 -11.86 -12.75 -7.83
CA ASN A 12 -12.05 -14.20 -7.92
C ASN A 12 -12.29 -14.74 -9.34
N ASN A 13 -11.95 -13.97 -10.38
CA ASN A 13 -12.06 -14.40 -11.77
C ASN A 13 -10.69 -14.88 -12.29
N GLN A 14 -10.50 -16.19 -12.32
CA GLN A 14 -9.28 -16.81 -12.85
C GLN A 14 -9.29 -17.02 -14.36
N THR A 15 -10.44 -16.84 -15.03
CA THR A 15 -10.65 -17.22 -16.43
C THR A 15 -9.67 -16.52 -17.36
N ILE A 16 -9.40 -15.24 -17.09
CA ILE A 16 -8.50 -14.42 -17.89
C ILE A 16 -7.07 -14.98 -17.93
N LEU A 17 -6.62 -15.64 -16.86
CA LEU A 17 -5.25 -16.19 -16.78
C LEU A 17 -5.03 -17.38 -17.71
N TYR A 18 -6.11 -18.00 -18.21
CA TYR A 18 -6.03 -19.11 -19.17
C TYR A 18 -5.99 -18.65 -20.63
N GLU A 19 -6.22 -17.37 -20.90
CA GLU A 19 -6.13 -16.81 -22.25
C GLU A 19 -4.65 -16.70 -22.67
N GLU A 20 -4.35 -17.08 -23.91
CA GLU A 20 -2.98 -17.08 -24.42
C GLU A 20 -2.38 -15.66 -24.39
N GLY A 21 -1.22 -15.50 -23.74
CA GLY A 21 -0.52 -14.21 -23.61
C GLY A 21 -1.09 -13.26 -22.56
N SER A 22 -2.18 -13.61 -21.86
CA SER A 22 -2.82 -12.76 -20.85
C SER A 22 -1.89 -12.39 -19.69
N VAL A 23 -1.13 -13.35 -19.16
CA VAL A 23 -0.22 -13.13 -18.03
C VAL A 23 0.87 -12.11 -18.39
N ASP A 24 1.44 -12.23 -19.59
CA ASP A 24 2.44 -11.28 -20.08
C ASP A 24 1.81 -9.89 -20.29
N ALA A 25 0.59 -9.82 -20.84
CA ALA A 25 -0.12 -8.56 -21.03
C ALA A 25 -0.47 -7.86 -19.70
N ILE A 26 -0.94 -8.61 -18.69
CA ILE A 26 -1.21 -8.10 -17.35
C ILE A 26 0.10 -7.62 -16.70
N THR A 27 1.17 -8.39 -16.84
CA THR A 27 2.49 -8.02 -16.30
C THR A 27 3.03 -6.75 -16.97
N ALA A 28 2.86 -6.60 -18.28
CA ALA A 28 3.21 -5.38 -19.00
C ALA A 28 2.41 -4.18 -18.46
N GLY A 29 1.09 -4.32 -18.29
CA GLY A 29 0.25 -3.29 -17.67
C GLY A 29 0.72 -2.89 -16.28
N LEU A 30 1.11 -3.85 -15.42
CA LEU A 30 1.67 -3.56 -14.08
C LEU A 30 2.99 -2.77 -14.11
N LEU A 31 3.74 -2.84 -15.20
CA LEU A 31 5.02 -2.12 -15.37
C LEU A 31 4.84 -0.72 -15.97
N GLU A 32 3.75 -0.49 -16.69
CA GLU A 32 3.48 0.74 -17.45
C GLU A 32 2.47 1.66 -16.75
N GLU A 33 1.51 1.10 -16.01
CA GLU A 33 0.45 1.86 -15.36
C GLU A 33 0.87 2.41 -13.99
N ALA A 34 0.49 3.65 -13.71
CA ALA A 34 0.73 4.27 -12.41
C ALA A 34 -0.28 3.77 -11.36
N THR A 35 0.21 3.49 -10.15
CA THR A 35 -0.67 3.22 -9.01
C THR A 35 -1.41 4.49 -8.58
N LEU A 36 -2.64 4.35 -8.08
CA LEU A 36 -3.31 5.43 -7.35
C LEU A 36 -2.49 5.82 -6.11
N ALA A 37 -2.56 7.09 -5.74
CA ALA A 37 -1.94 7.58 -4.50
C ALA A 37 -2.61 6.94 -3.28
N PHE A 38 -1.83 6.71 -2.22
CA PHE A 38 -2.36 6.27 -0.94
C PHE A 38 -2.81 7.50 -0.14
N ASP A 39 -4.07 7.87 -0.29
CA ASP A 39 -4.69 8.99 0.40
C ASP A 39 -6.16 8.70 0.76
N ARG A 40 -6.91 9.70 1.23
CA ARG A 40 -8.31 9.56 1.63
C ARG A 40 -9.28 9.22 0.50
N HIS A 41 -8.86 9.25 -0.76
CA HIS A 41 -9.68 8.90 -1.92
C HIS A 41 -9.38 7.46 -2.34
N SER A 42 -10.44 6.71 -2.59
CA SER A 42 -10.36 5.33 -3.06
C SER A 42 -11.24 5.15 -4.29
N THR A 43 -10.89 4.19 -5.14
CA THR A 43 -11.70 3.86 -6.31
C THR A 43 -13.03 3.23 -5.89
N ILE A 44 -14.11 3.58 -6.61
CA ILE A 44 -15.44 2.96 -6.43
C ILE A 44 -15.39 1.44 -6.59
N GLU A 45 -14.39 0.92 -7.32
CA GLU A 45 -14.19 -0.51 -7.55
C GLU A 45 -13.94 -1.30 -6.24
N ILE A 46 -13.36 -0.66 -5.22
CA ILE A 46 -13.21 -1.22 -3.87
C ILE A 46 -14.14 -0.56 -2.84
N GLN A 47 -14.61 0.66 -3.12
CA GLN A 47 -15.51 1.43 -2.26
C GLN A 47 -16.95 1.34 -2.77
N GLY A 48 -17.62 0.19 -2.54
CA GLY A 48 -19.02 -0.03 -2.90
C GLY A 48 -19.22 -0.99 -4.09
N ARG A 49 -18.14 -1.48 -4.70
CA ARG A 49 -18.19 -2.53 -5.75
C ARG A 49 -17.31 -3.74 -5.43
N LEU A 50 -16.68 -3.81 -4.25
CA LEU A 50 -15.87 -4.94 -3.85
C LEU A 50 -16.70 -6.23 -3.88
N PHE A 51 -16.21 -7.26 -4.58
CA PHE A 51 -16.88 -8.56 -4.75
C PHE A 51 -18.34 -8.50 -5.24
N ARG A 52 -18.74 -7.45 -5.98
CA ARG A 52 -20.15 -7.31 -6.41
C ARG A 52 -20.62 -8.39 -7.39
N GLY A 53 -19.72 -9.03 -8.13
CA GLY A 53 -20.09 -9.93 -9.22
C GLY A 53 -21.02 -9.24 -10.22
N ALA A 54 -22.20 -9.81 -10.47
CA ALA A 54 -23.22 -9.20 -11.34
C ALA A 54 -24.13 -8.16 -10.64
N SER A 55 -23.98 -7.96 -9.33
CA SER A 55 -24.79 -7.01 -8.56
C SER A 55 -24.44 -5.55 -8.91
N PRO A 56 -25.42 -4.64 -8.90
CA PRO A 56 -25.15 -3.20 -9.05
C PRO A 56 -24.37 -2.60 -7.88
N PHE A 57 -24.37 -3.25 -6.71
CA PHE A 57 -23.65 -2.84 -5.50
C PHE A 57 -22.84 -4.01 -4.91
N GLY A 58 -21.74 -3.68 -4.23
CA GLY A 58 -20.88 -4.61 -3.51
C GLY A 58 -20.51 -4.08 -2.13
N LEU A 59 -19.43 -4.61 -1.58
CA LEU A 59 -18.90 -4.20 -0.29
C LEU A 59 -18.02 -2.95 -0.42
N ASP A 60 -17.75 -2.32 0.73
CA ASP A 60 -16.82 -1.19 0.85
C ASP A 60 -15.61 -1.64 1.68
N LEU A 61 -14.46 -1.79 1.01
CA LEU A 61 -13.23 -2.25 1.64
C LEU A 61 -12.75 -1.29 2.73
N ILE A 62 -12.87 0.01 2.50
CA ILE A 62 -12.39 1.04 3.44
C ILE A 62 -13.26 1.02 4.71
N ALA A 63 -14.58 0.92 4.55
CA ALA A 63 -15.48 0.77 5.69
C ALA A 63 -15.22 -0.54 6.47
N ILE A 64 -14.91 -1.63 5.75
CA ILE A 64 -14.53 -2.91 6.36
C ILE A 64 -13.24 -2.75 7.17
N ASP A 65 -12.21 -2.09 6.65
CA ASP A 65 -10.92 -1.92 7.33
C ASP A 65 -11.05 -1.06 8.59
N ILE A 66 -11.86 -0.01 8.55
CA ILE A 66 -12.19 0.80 9.75
C ILE A 66 -12.88 -0.08 10.80
N GLN A 67 -13.90 -0.83 10.39
CA GLN A 67 -14.64 -1.69 11.33
C GLN A 67 -13.78 -2.84 11.85
N ARG A 68 -12.86 -3.37 11.03
CA ARG A 68 -11.87 -4.39 11.43
C ARG A 68 -10.92 -3.85 12.49
N GLY A 69 -10.46 -2.61 12.35
CA GLY A 69 -9.64 -1.96 13.36
C GLY A 69 -10.33 -1.88 14.71
N ARG A 70 -11.62 -1.53 14.72
CA ARG A 70 -12.44 -1.49 15.93
C ARG A 70 -12.66 -2.87 16.53
N ASP A 71 -12.98 -3.86 15.70
CA ASP A 71 -13.17 -5.26 16.10
C ASP A 71 -11.91 -5.85 16.77
N HIS A 72 -10.73 -5.54 16.22
CA HIS A 72 -9.45 -5.96 16.79
C HIS A 72 -8.99 -5.12 17.99
N GLY A 73 -9.74 -4.09 18.39
CA GLY A 73 -9.35 -3.19 19.48
C GLY A 73 -8.04 -2.45 19.21
N LEU A 74 -7.79 -2.08 17.94
CA LEU A 74 -6.59 -1.31 17.59
C LEU A 74 -6.56 0.01 18.35
N GLY A 75 -5.34 0.45 18.71
CA GLY A 75 -5.12 1.79 19.23
C GLY A 75 -5.58 2.86 18.24
N THR A 76 -5.94 4.02 18.77
CA THR A 76 -6.40 5.14 17.95
C THR A 76 -5.24 5.74 17.17
N PHE A 77 -5.54 6.59 16.18
CA PHE A 77 -4.51 7.33 15.46
C PHE A 77 -3.60 8.11 16.42
N ASN A 78 -4.17 8.72 17.46
CA ASN A 78 -3.42 9.52 18.42
C ASN A 78 -2.51 8.65 19.32
N ASP A 79 -2.92 7.42 19.63
CA ASP A 79 -2.09 6.46 20.37
C ASP A 79 -0.88 6.03 19.52
N VAL A 80 -1.09 5.74 18.23
CA VAL A 80 -0.01 5.40 17.30
C VAL A 80 0.93 6.58 17.11
N ARG A 81 0.38 7.78 16.89
CA ARG A 81 1.15 9.03 16.80
C ARG A 81 2.07 9.19 18.01
N HIS A 82 1.54 9.00 19.21
CA HIS A 82 2.32 9.09 20.44
C HIS A 82 3.40 8.01 20.55
N ALA A 83 3.05 6.75 20.26
CA ALA A 83 3.99 5.63 20.25
C ALA A 83 5.12 5.83 19.22
N CYS A 84 4.85 6.56 18.14
CA CYS A 84 5.80 6.94 17.11
C CYS A 84 6.58 8.23 17.41
N GLY A 85 6.56 8.70 18.66
CA GLY A 85 7.41 9.78 19.15
C GLY A 85 6.90 11.19 18.87
N LYS A 86 5.64 11.34 18.44
CA LYS A 86 4.98 12.65 18.33
C LYS A 86 4.21 12.96 19.62
N GLU A 87 3.94 14.24 19.84
CA GLU A 87 3.05 14.63 20.94
C GLU A 87 1.61 14.20 20.65
N ARG A 88 0.90 13.77 21.69
CA ARG A 88 -0.51 13.42 21.62
C ARG A 88 -1.31 14.69 21.32
N ALA A 89 -2.05 14.68 20.21
CA ALA A 89 -2.92 15.80 19.85
C ALA A 89 -4.00 16.00 20.93
N ARG A 90 -4.28 17.24 21.28
CA ARG A 90 -5.38 17.63 22.19
C ARG A 90 -6.51 18.29 21.43
N HIS A 91 -6.18 18.93 20.32
CA HIS A 91 -7.10 19.60 19.42
C HIS A 91 -6.81 19.17 17.98
N PHE A 92 -7.81 19.22 17.11
CA PHE A 92 -7.65 18.85 15.70
C PHE A 92 -6.60 19.70 14.97
N ALA A 93 -6.38 20.96 15.40
CA ALA A 93 -5.33 21.83 14.88
C ALA A 93 -3.92 21.29 15.15
N ASP A 94 -3.73 20.45 16.17
CA ASP A 94 -2.41 19.84 16.47
C ASP A 94 -1.98 18.82 15.41
N LEU A 95 -2.86 18.49 14.45
CA LEU A 95 -2.60 17.57 13.34
C LEU A 95 -2.01 18.26 12.11
N GLU A 96 -1.92 19.60 12.09
CA GLU A 96 -1.35 20.39 10.97
C GLU A 96 0.13 20.07 10.70
N ASP A 97 0.81 19.38 11.62
CA ASP A 97 2.19 18.93 11.43
C ASP A 97 2.32 17.73 10.47
N SER A 98 1.21 17.11 10.08
CA SER A 98 1.18 15.90 9.25
C SER A 98 -0.01 15.81 8.29
N MET A 99 -1.02 16.67 8.40
CA MET A 99 -2.24 16.65 7.57
C MET A 99 -2.52 18.03 6.97
N THR A 100 -3.23 18.07 5.84
CA THR A 100 -3.68 19.35 5.26
C THR A 100 -4.88 19.92 6.03
N PRO A 101 -5.11 21.24 6.00
CA PRO A 101 -6.28 21.85 6.64
C PRO A 101 -7.62 21.24 6.18
N GLU A 102 -7.71 20.84 4.91
CA GLU A 102 -8.91 20.20 4.35
C GLU A 102 -9.17 18.83 4.99
N ASN A 103 -8.13 18.01 5.14
CA ASN A 103 -8.25 16.69 5.79
C ASN A 103 -8.62 16.84 7.27
N ILE A 104 -8.04 17.83 7.96
CA ILE A 104 -8.36 18.14 9.35
C ILE A 104 -9.83 18.58 9.49
N ALA A 105 -10.32 19.43 8.59
CA ALA A 105 -11.73 19.86 8.60
C ALA A 105 -12.70 18.69 8.38
N VAL A 106 -12.35 17.73 7.52
CA VAL A 106 -13.12 16.48 7.35
C VAL A 106 -13.16 15.68 8.66
N LEU A 107 -12.01 15.49 9.32
CA LEU A 107 -11.95 14.78 10.60
C LEU A 107 -12.77 15.47 11.70
N GLN A 108 -12.70 16.80 11.79
CA GLN A 108 -13.51 17.60 12.73
C GLN A 108 -15.02 17.43 12.51
N GLY A 109 -15.46 17.22 11.27
CA GLY A 109 -16.85 16.98 10.95
C GLY A 109 -17.33 15.56 11.27
N LEU A 110 -16.41 14.59 11.39
CA LEU A 110 -16.72 13.16 11.55
C LEU A 110 -16.53 12.65 12.98
N TYR A 111 -15.49 13.14 13.69
CA TYR A 111 -15.12 12.68 15.02
C TYR A 111 -15.38 13.77 16.07
N ARG A 112 -15.79 13.36 17.27
CA ARG A 112 -16.06 14.31 18.37
C ARG A 112 -14.76 14.83 18.98
N HIS A 113 -13.75 13.98 19.09
CA HIS A 113 -12.46 14.31 19.68
C HIS A 113 -11.32 13.66 18.88
N VAL A 114 -10.11 14.24 18.93
CA VAL A 114 -8.91 13.71 18.25
C VAL A 114 -8.50 12.31 18.73
N ASP A 115 -8.87 11.98 19.96
CA ASP A 115 -8.65 10.65 20.55
C ASP A 115 -9.62 9.59 20.00
N ASP A 116 -10.66 9.98 19.25
CA ASP A 116 -11.62 9.03 18.68
C ASP A 116 -11.24 8.59 17.25
N ILE A 117 -10.21 9.20 16.66
CA ILE A 117 -9.85 8.96 15.25
C ILE A 117 -9.32 7.53 15.11
N ASP A 118 -10.01 6.70 14.32
CA ASP A 118 -9.55 5.36 13.97
C ASP A 118 -8.18 5.44 13.28
N PHE A 119 -7.24 4.55 13.65
CA PHE A 119 -5.88 4.57 13.09
C PHE A 119 -5.86 4.55 11.56
N MET A 120 -6.66 3.67 10.94
CA MET A 120 -6.74 3.60 9.47
C MET A 120 -7.17 4.92 8.85
N VAL A 121 -8.14 5.61 9.44
CA VAL A 121 -8.63 6.89 8.93
C VAL A 121 -7.58 7.97 9.09
N GLY A 122 -7.01 8.11 10.30
CA GLY A 122 -5.98 9.11 10.55
C GLY A 122 -4.74 8.91 9.66
N GLY A 123 -4.27 7.67 9.50
CA GLY A 123 -3.12 7.37 8.66
C GLY A 123 -3.33 7.69 7.17
N MET A 124 -4.55 7.52 6.63
CA MET A 124 -4.89 7.89 5.24
C MET A 124 -5.07 9.41 5.05
N MET A 125 -5.25 10.15 6.15
CA MET A 125 -5.39 11.61 6.13
C MET A 125 -4.05 12.35 6.21
N GLU A 126 -2.97 11.65 6.56
CA GLU A 126 -1.62 12.22 6.55
C GLU A 126 -1.11 12.45 5.13
N VAL A 127 -0.31 13.50 4.94
CA VAL A 127 0.45 13.70 3.71
C VAL A 127 1.68 12.78 3.69
N PRO A 128 2.17 12.36 2.51
CA PRO A 128 3.37 11.54 2.41
C PRO A 128 4.59 12.18 3.09
N LEU A 129 5.41 11.34 3.75
CA LEU A 129 6.58 11.79 4.52
C LEU A 129 7.60 12.58 3.67
N THR A 130 7.76 12.21 2.40
CA THR A 130 8.58 12.89 1.40
C THR A 130 7.89 12.81 0.04
N LYS A 131 8.42 13.52 -0.96
CA LYS A 131 7.91 13.46 -2.35
C LYS A 131 7.92 12.04 -2.94
N ASP A 132 8.86 11.19 -2.49
CA ASP A 132 9.00 9.81 -2.98
C ASP A 132 8.37 8.77 -2.04
N ALA A 133 7.79 9.20 -0.92
CA ALA A 133 7.11 8.31 0.01
C ALA A 133 5.67 8.06 -0.46
N ALA A 134 5.17 6.85 -0.19
CA ALA A 134 3.76 6.53 -0.43
C ALA A 134 2.85 6.88 0.76
N VAL A 135 3.38 6.93 1.98
CA VAL A 135 2.60 7.05 3.21
C VAL A 135 3.11 8.17 4.12
N GLY A 136 2.25 8.64 5.01
CA GLY A 136 2.58 9.62 6.03
C GLY A 136 3.34 9.05 7.24
N PRO A 137 3.70 9.92 8.21
CA PRO A 137 4.52 9.56 9.37
C PRO A 137 4.01 8.37 10.21
N ALA A 138 2.71 8.27 10.48
CA ALA A 138 2.14 7.23 11.34
C ALA A 138 2.25 5.84 10.69
N PHE A 139 1.79 5.70 9.44
CA PHE A 139 1.96 4.46 8.69
C PHE A 139 3.44 4.16 8.43
N GLY A 140 4.24 5.17 8.07
CA GLY A 140 5.68 5.01 7.86
C GLY A 140 6.40 4.46 9.10
N CYS A 141 6.06 4.94 10.29
CA CYS A 141 6.57 4.44 11.56
C CYS A 141 6.19 2.98 11.80
N VAL A 142 4.89 2.64 11.77
CA VAL A 142 4.41 1.27 12.04
C VAL A 142 4.99 0.28 11.04
N ILE A 143 4.96 0.61 9.75
CA ILE A 143 5.53 -0.22 8.68
C ILE A 143 7.04 -0.43 8.93
N SER A 144 7.79 0.64 9.23
CA SER A 144 9.23 0.54 9.47
C SER A 144 9.57 -0.31 10.69
N LEU A 145 8.81 -0.19 11.78
CA LEU A 145 8.98 -1.01 12.98
C LEU A 145 8.73 -2.49 12.67
N GLU A 146 7.65 -2.80 11.95
CA GLU A 146 7.30 -4.17 11.53
C GLU A 146 8.37 -4.78 10.63
N PHE A 147 8.80 -4.09 9.57
CA PHE A 147 9.85 -4.58 8.68
C PHE A 147 11.21 -4.72 9.38
N ARG A 148 11.57 -3.77 10.24
CA ARG A 148 12.80 -3.86 11.05
C ARG A 148 12.74 -5.07 11.97
N SER A 149 11.64 -5.27 12.69
CA SER A 149 11.45 -6.40 13.61
C SER A 149 11.60 -7.72 12.87
N LYS A 150 10.88 -7.90 11.75
CA LYS A 150 10.99 -9.09 10.89
C LYS A 150 12.42 -9.33 10.43
N ARG A 151 13.13 -8.29 9.99
CA ARG A 151 14.52 -8.41 9.52
C ARG A 151 15.48 -8.87 10.62
N ILE A 152 15.44 -8.24 11.79
CA ILE A 152 16.44 -8.48 12.86
C ILE A 152 16.13 -9.72 13.71
N SER A 153 14.86 -10.14 13.76
CA SER A 153 14.43 -11.30 14.53
C SER A 153 14.42 -12.59 13.72
N ASP A 154 14.54 -12.51 12.40
CA ASP A 154 14.62 -13.69 11.54
C ASP A 154 16.03 -14.30 11.58
N ARG A 155 16.12 -15.47 12.22
CA ARG A 155 17.35 -16.28 12.24
C ARG A 155 17.85 -16.61 10.83
N TYR A 156 16.93 -16.80 9.89
CA TYR A 156 17.20 -17.14 8.49
C TYR A 156 17.26 -15.94 7.55
N TRP A 157 17.30 -14.71 8.08
CA TRP A 157 17.49 -13.53 7.25
C TRP A 157 18.75 -13.68 6.39
N HIS A 158 18.59 -13.60 5.06
CA HIS A 158 19.63 -13.98 4.10
C HIS A 158 20.96 -13.23 4.24
N GLU A 159 20.98 -12.03 4.80
CA GLU A 159 22.23 -11.29 5.05
C GLU A 159 22.92 -11.63 6.37
N ASN A 160 22.34 -12.52 7.18
CA ASN A 160 22.99 -12.97 8.41
C ASN A 160 24.28 -13.75 8.06
N PRO A 161 25.41 -13.52 8.78
CA PRO A 161 26.72 -14.07 8.41
C PRO A 161 26.80 -15.59 8.27
N THR A 162 25.90 -16.33 8.90
CA THR A 162 25.87 -17.79 8.90
C THR A 162 24.99 -18.40 7.81
N GLN A 163 24.25 -17.59 7.04
CA GLN A 163 23.26 -18.10 6.08
C GLN A 163 23.88 -18.46 4.74
N PHE A 164 24.69 -17.55 4.19
CA PHE A 164 25.29 -17.74 2.88
C PHE A 164 26.77 -17.29 2.88
N PRO A 165 27.63 -17.97 2.09
CA PRO A 165 28.95 -17.46 1.75
C PRO A 165 28.89 -16.06 1.13
N LEU A 166 29.92 -15.23 1.36
CA LEU A 166 29.93 -13.82 0.94
C LEU A 166 29.84 -13.67 -0.59
N ASP A 167 30.45 -14.56 -1.34
CA ASP A 167 30.39 -14.60 -2.80
C ASP A 167 28.96 -14.85 -3.30
N LEU A 168 28.24 -15.81 -2.71
CA LEU A 168 26.83 -16.07 -3.02
C LEU A 168 25.94 -14.89 -2.60
N LEU A 169 26.15 -14.31 -1.42
CA LEU A 169 25.40 -13.13 -0.96
C LEU A 169 25.58 -11.95 -1.92
N ASN A 170 26.78 -11.75 -2.45
CA ASN A 170 27.05 -10.71 -3.44
C ASN A 170 26.38 -10.98 -4.79
N GLN A 171 26.14 -12.24 -5.17
CA GLN A 171 25.31 -12.56 -6.33
C GLN A 171 23.83 -12.27 -6.05
N MET A 172 23.32 -12.67 -4.88
CA MET A 172 21.93 -12.42 -4.50
C MET A 172 21.58 -10.92 -4.50
N ARG A 173 22.50 -10.06 -4.05
CA ARG A 173 22.35 -8.59 -4.07
C ARG A 173 22.20 -7.97 -5.46
N ARG A 174 22.57 -8.70 -6.52
CA ARG A 174 22.44 -8.24 -7.91
C ARG A 174 21.09 -8.57 -8.52
N ILE A 175 20.32 -9.46 -7.91
CA ILE A 175 19.01 -9.88 -8.40
C ILE A 175 18.08 -8.66 -8.39
N THR A 176 17.42 -8.42 -9.51
CA THR A 176 16.42 -7.37 -9.66
C THR A 176 15.06 -7.97 -10.05
N MET A 177 13.97 -7.27 -9.73
CA MET A 177 12.64 -7.67 -10.24
C MET A 177 12.62 -7.69 -11.78
N ALA A 178 13.37 -6.77 -12.43
CA ALA A 178 13.49 -6.75 -13.87
C ALA A 178 14.10 -8.04 -14.45
N GLU A 179 15.17 -8.54 -13.82
CA GLU A 179 15.79 -9.82 -14.20
C GLU A 179 14.84 -11.00 -14.01
N ILE A 180 14.13 -11.06 -12.88
CA ILE A 180 13.15 -12.12 -12.62
C ILE A 180 12.08 -12.13 -13.73
N LEU A 181 11.50 -10.97 -14.03
CA LEU A 181 10.47 -10.85 -15.06
C LEU A 181 10.98 -11.26 -16.45
N CYS A 182 12.20 -10.88 -16.85
CA CYS A 182 12.81 -11.32 -18.10
C CYS A 182 13.03 -12.84 -18.17
N GLN A 183 13.28 -13.50 -17.04
CA GLN A 183 13.51 -14.95 -17.00
C GLN A 183 12.20 -15.75 -16.93
N THR A 184 11.13 -15.18 -16.38
CA THR A 184 9.89 -15.91 -16.09
C THR A 184 8.70 -15.53 -16.97
N THR A 185 8.83 -14.54 -17.86
CA THR A 185 7.75 -14.06 -18.74
C THR A 185 8.20 -14.00 -20.20
N GLY A 186 7.26 -13.84 -21.14
CA GLY A 186 7.55 -13.61 -22.55
C GLY A 186 7.85 -12.14 -22.91
N LEU A 187 8.01 -11.26 -21.91
CA LEU A 187 8.25 -9.83 -22.12
C LEU A 187 9.61 -9.57 -22.76
N ARG A 188 9.62 -8.79 -23.85
CA ARG A 188 10.87 -8.42 -24.56
C ARG A 188 11.61 -7.24 -23.93
N LYS A 189 10.91 -6.43 -23.13
CA LYS A 189 11.42 -5.22 -22.50
C LYS A 189 10.81 -5.09 -21.11
N VAL A 190 11.64 -4.77 -20.12
CA VAL A 190 11.24 -4.53 -18.74
C VAL A 190 12.07 -3.35 -18.22
N PRO A 191 11.49 -2.38 -17.49
CA PRO A 191 12.25 -1.27 -16.91
C PRO A 191 13.25 -1.77 -15.86
N LEU A 192 14.41 -1.10 -15.75
CA LEU A 192 15.46 -1.46 -14.78
C LEU A 192 14.95 -1.44 -13.33
N ASN A 193 14.07 -0.50 -13.01
CA ASN A 193 13.36 -0.46 -11.74
C ASN A 193 11.88 -0.73 -11.99
N ALA A 194 11.45 -1.98 -11.81
CA ALA A 194 10.07 -2.41 -12.02
C ALA A 194 9.04 -1.77 -11.07
N PHE A 195 9.47 -1.01 -10.06
CA PHE A 195 8.59 -0.29 -9.13
C PHE A 195 8.40 1.19 -9.48
N ARG A 196 9.02 1.66 -10.58
CA ARG A 196 8.82 3.01 -11.09
C ARG A 196 8.28 2.92 -12.51
N VAL A 197 7.19 3.62 -12.75
CA VAL A 197 6.71 3.83 -14.11
C VAL A 197 7.84 4.49 -14.91
N PRO A 198 8.17 3.98 -16.11
CA PRO A 198 9.12 4.64 -16.99
C PRO A 198 8.69 6.10 -17.17
N SER A 199 9.55 7.06 -16.85
CA SER A 199 9.30 8.44 -17.29
C SER A 199 9.25 8.43 -18.81
N ASP A 200 8.35 9.21 -19.41
CA ASP A 200 8.44 9.54 -20.84
C ASP A 200 9.91 9.89 -21.15
N MET A 201 10.50 9.21 -22.14
CA MET A 201 11.86 9.52 -22.61
C MET A 201 11.92 10.95 -23.14
#